data_AF-A0A125QRQ0-F1
#
_entry.id   AF-A0A125QRQ0-F1
#
_cell.length_a   1.000
_cell.length_b   1.000
_cell.length_c   1.000
_cell.angle_alpha   90.00
_cell.angle_beta   90.00
_cell.angle_gamma   90.00
#
_symmetry.space_group_name_H-M   'P 1'
#
loop_
_entity.id
_entity.type
_entity.pdbx_description
1 polymer ?
#
loop_
_entity_poly.entity_id
_entity_poly.type
_entity_poly.pdbx_seq_one_letter_code
_entity_poly.pdbx_strand_id
1 'polypeptide(L)'
;MARRNKILIAGARKGLDDLKAKVASTNDPEEAKFEVAKEMGVPLKKDYNGLLTSKENGKIGGRLGGGMVKELVKMAKANLTKK
;
A
#
# COMPACT_ATOMS: atom_id res chain seq x y z
N MET A 1 -9.59 9.30 6.70
CA MET A 1 -10.33 8.63 5.60
C MET A 1 -10.91 7.33 6.12
N ALA A 2 -12.23 7.15 6.04
CA ALA A 2 -12.88 5.94 6.52
C ALA A 2 -12.37 4.70 5.74
N ARG A 3 -12.09 3.60 6.46
CA ARG A 3 -11.63 2.31 5.91
C ARG A 3 -12.75 1.58 5.12
N ARG A 4 -13.29 2.21 4.08
CA ARG A 4 -14.37 1.66 3.24
C ARG A 4 -13.89 0.77 2.08
N ASN A 5 -12.64 0.32 2.12
CA ASN A 5 -12.11 -0.57 1.08
C ASN A 5 -12.60 -1.99 1.34
N LYS A 6 -13.47 -2.50 0.46
CA LYS A 6 -13.95 -3.88 0.44
C LYS A 6 -12.83 -4.78 -0.10
N ILE A 7 -12.18 -5.52 0.79
CA ILE A 7 -11.20 -6.54 0.42
C ILE A 7 -11.95 -7.75 -0.16
N LEU A 8 -11.38 -8.40 -1.18
CA LEU A 8 -11.96 -9.58 -1.80
C LEU A 8 -12.24 -10.72 -0.78
N ILE A 9 -11.30 -10.93 0.15
CA ILE A 9 -11.42 -11.88 1.25
C ILE A 9 -11.52 -11.11 2.57
N ALA A 10 -12.66 -11.22 3.26
CA ALA A 10 -12.94 -10.45 4.48
C ALA A 10 -11.91 -10.71 5.61
N GLY A 11 -11.48 -11.96 5.78
CA GLY A 11 -10.50 -12.34 6.81
C GLY A 11 -9.05 -11.91 6.53
N ALA A 12 -8.75 -11.40 5.32
CA ALA A 12 -7.38 -11.08 4.93
C ALA A 12 -6.90 -9.70 5.42
N ARG A 13 -7.73 -8.93 6.14
CA ARG A 13 -7.41 -7.56 6.57
C ARG A 13 -6.05 -7.46 7.26
N LYS A 14 -5.85 -8.27 8.31
CA LYS A 14 -4.61 -8.24 9.10
C LYS A 14 -3.38 -8.50 8.22
N GLY A 15 -3.40 -9.57 7.45
CA GLY A 15 -2.27 -9.92 6.56
C GLY A 15 -2.01 -8.87 5.47
N LEU A 16 -3.04 -8.20 4.95
CA LEU A 16 -2.87 -7.09 4.01
C LEU A 16 -2.30 -5.83 4.66
N ASP A 17 -2.66 -5.56 5.92
CA ASP A 17 -2.07 -4.45 6.67
C ASP A 17 -0.61 -4.73 7.00
N ASP A 18 -0.27 -5.95 7.43
CA ASP A 18 1.12 -6.38 7.64
C ASP A 18 1.93 -6.28 6.33
N LEU A 19 1.35 -6.72 5.21
CA LEU A 19 1.99 -6.60 3.90
C LEU A 19 2.19 -5.14 3.47
N LYS A 20 1.19 -4.28 3.73
CA LYS A 20 1.27 -2.84 3.42
C LYS A 20 2.41 -2.18 4.19
N ALA A 21 2.53 -2.47 5.48
CA ALA A 21 3.60 -1.99 6.34
C ALA A 21 4.97 -2.45 5.80
N LYS A 22 5.10 -3.75 5.47
CA LYS A 22 6.32 -4.33 4.87
C LYS A 22 6.71 -3.67 3.54
N VAL A 23 5.76 -3.44 2.64
CA VAL A 23 6.02 -2.85 1.31
C VAL A 23 6.48 -1.39 1.42
N ALA A 24 6.01 -0.67 2.43
CA ALA A 24 6.38 0.71 2.72
C ALA A 24 7.52 0.86 3.73
N SER A 25 8.18 -0.24 4.12
CA SER A 25 9.29 -0.24 5.08
C SER A 25 8.96 0.45 6.41
N THR A 26 7.72 0.30 6.89
CA THR A 26 7.23 0.88 8.14
C THR A 26 6.66 -0.18 9.06
N ASN A 27 6.58 0.13 10.35
CA ASN A 27 5.93 -0.71 11.35
C ASN A 27 4.41 -0.45 11.44
N ASP A 28 3.94 0.71 10.96
CA ASP A 28 2.54 1.10 11.03
C ASP A 28 1.91 1.16 9.62
N PRO A 29 0.90 0.32 9.31
CA PRO A 29 0.21 0.35 8.02
C PRO A 29 -0.47 1.68 7.69
N GLU A 30 -0.84 2.51 8.67
CA GLU A 30 -1.46 3.82 8.43
C GLU A 30 -0.42 4.86 7.99
N GLU A 31 0.84 4.70 8.39
CA GLU A 31 1.95 5.58 8.01
C GLU A 31 2.55 5.23 6.63
N ALA A 32 2.26 4.03 6.10
CA ALA A 32 2.79 3.53 4.84
C ALA A 32 2.66 4.50 3.65
N LYS A 33 1.54 5.22 3.54
CA LYS A 33 1.30 6.19 2.46
C LYS A 33 2.20 7.44 2.57
N PHE A 34 2.58 7.84 3.79
CA PHE A 34 3.45 8.99 4.02
C PHE A 34 4.90 8.64 3.74
N GLU A 35 5.35 7.44 4.15
CA GLU A 35 6.69 6.96 3.81
C GLU A 35 6.87 6.82 2.30
N VAL A 36 5.90 6.19 1.61
CA VAL A 36 5.93 6.08 0.15
C VAL A 36 5.87 7.46 -0.54
N ALA A 37 5.11 8.41 0.01
CA ALA A 37 5.10 9.77 -0.52
C ALA A 37 6.45 10.46 -0.38
N LYS A 38 7.10 10.30 0.78
CA LYS A 38 8.45 10.82 1.05
C LYS A 38 9.48 10.22 0.09
N GLU A 39 9.46 8.90 -0.12
CA GLU A 39 10.31 8.22 -1.12
C GLU A 39 10.09 8.77 -2.53
N MET A 40 8.84 9.06 -2.89
CA MET A 40 8.46 9.52 -4.23
C MET A 40 8.59 11.04 -4.43
N GLY A 41 9.00 11.78 -3.40
CA GLY A 41 9.12 13.24 -3.43
C GLY A 41 7.78 13.97 -3.56
N VAL A 42 6.67 13.35 -3.13
CA VAL A 42 5.33 13.95 -3.16
C VAL A 42 5.02 14.54 -1.78
N PRO A 43 4.62 15.82 -1.67
CA PRO A 43 4.40 16.49 -0.39
C PRO A 43 3.03 16.12 0.23
N LEU A 44 2.83 14.83 0.51
CA LEU A 44 1.63 14.34 1.19
C LEU A 44 1.67 14.72 2.68
N LYS A 45 0.65 15.44 3.15
CA LYS A 45 0.51 15.92 4.53
C LYS A 45 -0.56 15.12 5.28
N LYS A 46 -0.50 15.11 6.61
CA LYS A 46 -1.54 14.47 7.45
C LYS A 46 -2.90 15.17 7.38
N ASP A 47 -2.87 16.45 7.04
CA ASP A 47 -4.04 17.33 6.99
C ASP A 47 -4.57 17.50 5.55
N TYR A 48 -4.49 18.70 4.97
CA TYR A 48 -5.04 18.99 3.65
C TYR A 48 -4.09 18.60 2.50
N ASN A 49 -4.64 17.87 1.52
CA ASN A 49 -3.94 17.44 0.31
C ASN A 49 -4.71 17.77 -0.99
N GLY A 50 -5.67 18.69 -0.94
CA GLY A 50 -6.50 19.01 -2.11
C GLY A 50 -5.75 19.68 -3.26
N LEU A 51 -4.53 20.16 -3.01
CA LEU A 51 -3.62 20.69 -4.04
C LEU A 51 -2.81 19.59 -4.76
N LEU A 52 -2.79 18.36 -4.24
CA LEU A 52 -2.06 17.27 -4.90
C LEU A 52 -2.77 16.88 -6.18
N THR A 53 -2.01 16.83 -7.28
CA THR A 53 -2.54 16.39 -8.57
C THR A 53 -2.93 14.92 -8.52
N SER A 54 -3.86 14.52 -9.39
CA SER A 54 -4.23 13.11 -9.57
C SER A 54 -3.01 12.24 -9.91
N LYS A 55 -2.03 12.79 -10.62
CA LYS A 55 -0.76 12.12 -10.98
C LYS A 55 0.09 11.83 -9.74
N GLU A 56 0.22 12.80 -8.83
CA GLU A 56 0.96 12.64 -7.58
C GLU A 56 0.31 11.61 -6.65
N ASN A 57 -1.01 11.71 -6.48
CA ASN A 57 -1.78 10.72 -5.74
C ASN A 57 -1.67 9.31 -6.37
N GLY A 58 -1.73 9.24 -7.70
CA GLY A 58 -1.53 8.01 -8.45
C GLY A 58 -0.13 7.42 -8.29
N LYS A 59 0.92 8.26 -8.19
CA LYS A 59 2.31 7.83 -7.97
C LYS A 59 2.46 7.13 -6.61
N ILE A 60 1.88 7.70 -5.55
CA ILE A 60 1.87 7.10 -4.20
C ILE A 60 1.08 5.80 -4.20
N GLY A 61 -0.16 5.85 -4.69
CA GLY A 61 -1.06 4.69 -4.71
C GLY A 61 -0.53 3.54 -5.56
N GLY A 62 0.05 3.84 -6.72
CA GLY A 62 0.65 2.86 -7.63
C GLY A 62 1.89 2.21 -7.02
N ARG A 63 2.76 2.98 -6.36
CA ARG A 63 3.96 2.43 -5.71
C ARG A 63 3.61 1.48 -4.57
N LEU A 64 2.62 1.83 -3.75
CA LEU A 64 2.18 1.02 -2.63
C LEU A 64 1.33 -0.18 -3.10
N GLY A 65 0.23 0.09 -3.81
CA GLY A 65 -0.70 -0.94 -4.27
C GLY A 65 -0.07 -1.90 -5.29
N GLY A 66 0.68 -1.38 -6.26
CA GLY A 66 1.43 -2.21 -7.22
C GLY A 66 2.50 -3.07 -6.55
N GLY A 67 3.18 -2.53 -5.53
CA GLY A 67 4.13 -3.29 -4.71
C GLY A 67 3.46 -4.44 -3.96
N MET A 68 2.32 -4.19 -3.33
CA MET A 68 1.53 -5.23 -2.65
C MET A 68 1.09 -6.33 -3.62
N VAL A 69 0.53 -5.98 -4.79
CA VAL A 69 0.10 -6.97 -5.79
C VAL A 69 1.29 -7.80 -6.28
N LYS A 70 2.43 -7.16 -6.57
CA LYS A 70 3.66 -7.85 -7.00
C LYS A 70 4.10 -8.89 -5.96
N GLU A 71 4.09 -8.52 -4.69
CA GLU A 71 4.50 -9.41 -3.61
C GLU A 71 3.49 -10.55 -3.39
N LEU A 72 2.18 -10.29 -3.46
CA LEU A 72 1.15 -11.33 -3.41
C LEU A 72 1.31 -12.36 -4.52
N VAL A 73 1.53 -11.90 -5.76
CA VAL A 73 1.77 -12.79 -6.91
C VAL A 73 3.04 -13.61 -6.71
N LYS A 74 4.11 -13.01 -6.15
CA LYS A 74 5.35 -13.72 -5.82
C LYS A 74 5.10 -14.84 -4.80
N MET A 75 4.38 -14.55 -3.71
CA MET A 75 4.03 -15.56 -2.70
C MET A 75 3.18 -16.70 -3.29
N ALA A 76 2.20 -16.35 -4.12
CA ALA A 76 1.36 -17.34 -4.80
C ALA A 76 2.19 -18.27 -5.70
N LYS A 77 3.07 -17.71 -6.54
CA LYS A 77 3.98 -18.50 -7.39
C LYS A 77 4.87 -19.43 -6.56
N ALA A 78 5.47 -18.93 -5.48
CA ALA A 78 6.32 -19.73 -4.60
C ALA A 78 5.56 -20.87 -3.90
N ASN A 79 4.28 -20.68 -3.59
CA ASN A 79 3.43 -21.72 -3.01
C ASN A 79 3.02 -22.79 -4.04
N LEU A 80 2.84 -22.40 -5.31
CA LEU A 80 2.55 -23.34 -6.40
C LEU A 80 3.74 -24.28 -6.69
N THR A 81 4.97 -23.79 -6.58
CA THR A 81 6.19 -24.58 -6.82
C THR A 81 6.60 -25.48 -5.66
N LYS A 82 5.96 -25.35 -4.49
CA LYS A 82 6.22 -26.18 -3.30
C LYS A 82 5.32 -27.42 -3.22
N LYS A 83 4.43 -27.60 -4.20
CA LYS A 83 3.72 -28.86 -4.46
C LYS A 83 4.60 -29.78 -5.27
#